data_AF-A0A3Q2UQ51-F1
#
_entry.id   AF-A0A3Q2UQ51-F1
#
_cell.length_a   1.000
_cell.length_b   1.000
_cell.length_c   1.000
_cell.angle_alpha   90.00
_cell.angle_beta   90.00
_cell.angle_gamma   90.00
#
_symmetry.space_group_name_H-M   'P 1'
#
loop_
_entity.id
_entity.type
_entity.pdbx_description
1 polymer ?
#
loop_
_entity_poly.entity_id
_entity_poly.type
_entity_poly.pdbx_seq_one_letter_code
_entity_poly.pdbx_strand_id
1 'polypeptide(L)'
;MAALLLGLLLFAMQSPPLPSRPLAPGGSSLPGTASPPADNGTGGHPNGTLQQLPQIIIIGVRKGGTRALIEMLSLHSAVVAAQNEVHFFDWESHFQRGLSWYLSQMPYAFPDQLTVEKTPAYFTSPKVPKRIYQMNPNIKPLALFSKHPAL
;
A
#
# COMPACT_ATOMS: atom_id res chain seq x y z
N MET A 1 20.26 -37.66 -33.14
CA MET A 1 20.52 -38.13 -31.75
C MET A 1 21.30 -37.08 -30.93
N ALA A 2 21.01 -35.78 -31.06
CA ALA A 2 21.75 -34.72 -30.32
C ALA A 2 20.84 -33.75 -29.54
N ALA A 3 19.53 -33.81 -29.72
CA ALA A 3 18.59 -32.90 -29.05
C ALA A 3 18.17 -33.35 -27.63
N LEU A 4 18.45 -34.60 -27.24
CA LEU A 4 18.09 -35.13 -25.91
C LEU A 4 19.11 -34.78 -24.81
N LEU A 5 20.34 -34.40 -25.18
CA LEU A 5 21.40 -34.07 -24.23
C LEU A 5 21.33 -32.62 -23.69
N LEU A 6 20.68 -31.70 -24.43
CA LEU A 6 20.57 -30.29 -24.00
C LEU A 6 19.45 -30.07 -22.97
N GLY A 7 18.40 -30.91 -22.98
CA GLY A 7 17.29 -30.83 -22.02
C GLY A 7 17.68 -31.27 -20.61
N LEU A 8 18.64 -32.19 -20.49
CA LEU A 8 19.09 -32.73 -19.20
C LEU A 8 20.00 -31.75 -18.44
N LEU A 9 20.69 -30.86 -19.18
CA LEU A 9 21.55 -29.81 -18.60
C LEU A 9 20.75 -28.66 -17.95
N LEU A 10 19.55 -28.36 -18.46
CA LEU A 10 18.66 -27.33 -17.90
C LEU A 10 17.88 -27.82 -16.67
N PHE A 11 17.67 -29.13 -16.52
CA PHE A 11 17.03 -29.69 -15.32
C PHE A 11 17.96 -29.66 -14.10
N ALA A 12 19.29 -29.73 -14.31
CA ALA A 12 20.29 -29.70 -13.25
C ALA A 12 20.55 -28.30 -12.65
N MET A 13 19.94 -27.23 -13.19
CA MET A 13 20.09 -25.86 -12.69
C MET A 13 18.89 -25.34 -11.88
N GLN A 14 17.95 -26.22 -11.50
CA GLN A 14 16.90 -25.83 -10.54
C GLN A 14 17.50 -25.74 -9.14
N SER A 15 17.64 -24.50 -8.66
CA SER A 15 18.03 -24.19 -7.28
C SER A 15 17.18 -24.99 -6.29
N PRO A 16 17.76 -25.52 -5.20
CA PRO A 16 16.96 -26.21 -4.19
C PRO A 16 15.94 -25.25 -3.57
N PRO A 17 14.72 -25.70 -3.24
CA PRO A 17 13.77 -24.90 -2.49
C PRO A 17 14.36 -24.63 -1.11
N LEU A 18 14.59 -23.35 -0.78
CA LEU A 18 15.01 -22.95 0.55
C LEU A 18 13.90 -23.32 1.55
N PRO A 19 14.20 -24.06 2.63
CA PRO A 19 13.24 -24.30 3.69
C PRO A 19 13.02 -23.01 4.49
N SER A 20 11.82 -22.43 4.39
CA SER A 20 11.39 -21.37 5.32
C SER A 20 11.19 -21.99 6.71
N ARG A 21 12.24 -22.02 7.52
CA ARG A 21 12.16 -22.48 8.91
C ARG A 21 11.29 -21.51 9.72
N PRO A 22 10.29 -22.00 10.47
CA PRO A 22 9.58 -21.20 11.46
C PRO A 22 10.52 -20.95 12.65
N LEU A 23 10.72 -19.68 13.01
CA LEU A 23 11.32 -19.29 14.27
C LEU A 23 10.19 -19.20 15.32
N ALA A 24 10.15 -20.16 16.24
CA ALA A 24 9.34 -20.09 17.45
C ALA A 24 10.20 -19.54 18.62
N PRO A 25 9.59 -19.15 19.75
CA PRO A 25 9.55 -17.79 20.27
C PRO A 25 10.71 -17.51 21.23
N GLY A 26 11.50 -16.47 20.93
CA GLY A 26 12.50 -15.91 21.84
C GLY A 26 12.08 -14.50 22.23
N GLY A 27 11.74 -14.32 23.50
CA GLY A 27 11.37 -13.02 24.05
C GLY A 27 12.50 -12.00 23.93
N SER A 28 12.19 -10.88 23.32
CA SER A 28 12.87 -9.62 23.56
C SER A 28 11.85 -8.50 23.39
N SER A 29 11.64 -7.80 24.50
CA SER A 29 10.80 -6.61 24.64
C SER A 29 11.01 -5.62 23.50
N LEU A 30 9.95 -5.35 22.74
CA LEU A 30 9.87 -4.19 21.87
C LEU A 30 10.13 -2.92 22.70
N PRO A 31 11.08 -2.05 22.33
CA PRO A 31 11.10 -0.71 22.87
C PRO A 31 9.84 0.01 22.38
N GLY A 32 8.99 0.40 23.33
CA GLY A 32 7.80 1.18 23.11
C GLY A 32 8.12 2.39 22.24
N THR A 33 7.75 2.29 20.97
CA THR A 33 7.75 3.44 20.07
C THR A 33 6.49 4.21 20.42
N ALA A 34 6.73 5.35 21.04
CA ALA A 34 5.75 6.31 21.50
C ALA A 34 4.56 6.39 20.54
N SER A 35 3.38 6.09 21.09
CA SER A 35 2.12 6.52 20.54
C SER A 35 2.25 8.01 20.19
N PRO A 36 1.96 8.46 18.96
CA PRO A 36 1.73 9.88 18.74
C PRO A 36 0.56 10.30 19.64
N PRO A 37 0.53 11.54 20.15
CA PRO A 37 -0.61 12.04 20.91
C PRO A 37 -1.78 12.18 19.93
N ALA A 38 -2.59 11.13 19.83
CA ALA A 38 -3.81 11.13 19.06
C ALA A 38 -4.97 11.57 19.97
N ASP A 39 -4.97 12.84 20.35
CA ASP A 39 -6.23 13.54 20.58
C ASP A 39 -6.54 14.33 19.31
N ASN A 40 -7.28 13.69 18.41
CA ASN A 40 -7.90 14.41 17.30
C ASN A 40 -9.23 13.74 16.92
N GLY A 41 -10.17 13.81 17.86
CA GLY A 41 -11.63 13.90 17.66
C GLY A 41 -12.26 13.28 16.41
N THR A 42 -11.91 12.05 16.02
CA THR A 42 -12.65 11.31 14.98
C THR A 42 -13.51 10.27 15.68
N GLY A 43 -14.83 10.46 15.62
CA GLY A 43 -15.81 9.61 16.27
C GLY A 43 -15.63 8.16 15.84
N GLY A 44 -15.07 7.35 16.75
CA GLY A 44 -15.01 5.91 16.59
C GLY A 44 -16.42 5.38 16.37
N HIS A 45 -16.58 4.54 15.37
CA HIS A 45 -17.85 3.87 15.13
C HIS A 45 -18.08 2.86 16.28
N PRO A 46 -19.32 2.63 16.74
CA PRO A 46 -19.62 1.76 17.90
C PRO A 46 -19.13 0.31 17.78
N ASN A 47 -18.70 -0.12 16.59
CA ASN A 47 -18.08 -1.43 16.34
C ASN A 47 -16.56 -1.46 16.62
N GLY A 48 -15.97 -0.37 17.15
CA GLY A 48 -14.52 -0.28 17.43
C GLY A 48 -13.66 0.07 16.22
N THR A 49 -14.27 0.46 15.09
CA THR A 49 -13.53 0.93 13.91
C THR A 49 -13.43 2.45 13.88
N LEU A 50 -12.41 2.96 13.18
CA LEU A 50 -12.16 4.40 13.02
C LEU A 50 -11.64 4.68 11.61
N GLN A 51 -11.79 5.92 11.15
CA GLN A 51 -11.13 6.38 9.93
C GLN A 51 -9.69 6.77 10.29
N GLN A 52 -8.73 6.30 9.50
CA GLN A 52 -7.31 6.61 9.65
C GLN A 52 -6.75 7.09 8.32
N LEU A 53 -5.75 7.96 8.36
CA LEU A 53 -5.00 8.32 7.17
C LEU A 53 -4.31 7.08 6.59
N PRO A 54 -4.19 6.98 5.26
CA PRO A 54 -3.61 5.79 4.65
C PRO A 54 -2.13 5.68 5.01
N GLN A 55 -1.69 4.48 5.39
CA GLN A 55 -0.27 4.18 5.62
C GLN A 55 0.43 3.78 4.31
N ILE A 56 -0.35 3.39 3.30
CA ILE A 56 0.13 3.00 1.98
C ILE A 56 -0.68 3.75 0.92
N ILE A 57 0.03 4.33 -0.06
CA ILE A 57 -0.59 5.00 -1.22
C ILE A 57 -0.05 4.34 -2.49
N ILE A 58 -0.95 3.81 -3.31
CA ILE A 58 -0.62 3.33 -4.66
C ILE A 58 -0.75 4.51 -5.63
N ILE A 59 0.40 5.08 -6.02
CA ILE A 59 0.46 6.32 -6.81
C ILE A 59 0.31 6.10 -8.32
N GLY A 60 0.42 4.86 -8.81
CA GLY A 60 0.37 4.57 -10.25
C GLY A 60 1.08 3.26 -10.63
N VAL A 61 1.28 2.99 -11.93
CA VAL A 61 0.88 3.81 -13.09
C VAL A 61 -0.48 3.43 -13.69
N ARG A 62 -1.12 4.35 -14.42
CA ARG A 62 -2.33 4.06 -15.22
C ARG A 62 -2.06 2.89 -16.18
N LYS A 63 -3.01 1.96 -16.28
CA LYS A 63 -2.87 0.70 -17.05
C LYS A 63 -1.71 -0.21 -16.59
N GLY A 64 -1.09 0.07 -15.44
CA GLY A 64 -0.02 -0.75 -14.85
C GLY A 64 -0.51 -1.88 -13.93
N GLY A 65 -1.82 -2.17 -13.89
CA GLY A 65 -2.38 -3.21 -13.02
C GLY A 65 -2.66 -2.76 -11.58
N THR A 66 -2.78 -1.45 -11.33
CA THR A 66 -3.07 -0.90 -9.97
C THR A 66 -4.39 -1.40 -9.39
N ARG A 67 -5.39 -1.73 -10.22
CA ARG A 67 -6.66 -2.33 -9.79
C ARG A 67 -6.46 -3.76 -9.27
N ALA A 68 -5.73 -4.59 -10.00
CA ALA A 68 -5.43 -5.96 -9.59
C ALA A 68 -4.60 -6.00 -8.30
N LEU A 69 -3.64 -5.08 -8.14
CA LEU A 69 -2.87 -4.99 -6.89
C LEU A 69 -3.75 -4.68 -5.70
N ILE A 70 -4.62 -3.66 -5.79
CA ILE A 70 -5.44 -3.31 -4.63
C ILE A 70 -6.48 -4.38 -4.31
N GLU A 71 -7.00 -5.09 -5.32
CA GLU A 71 -7.86 -6.26 -5.13
C GLU A 71 -7.12 -7.38 -4.40
N MET A 72 -5.90 -7.71 -4.83
CA MET A 72 -5.08 -8.73 -4.19
C MET A 72 -4.71 -8.35 -2.75
N LEU A 73 -4.36 -7.08 -2.50
CA LEU A 73 -4.07 -6.58 -1.15
C LEU A 73 -5.29 -6.65 -0.25
N SER A 74 -6.48 -6.38 -0.78
CA SER A 74 -7.75 -6.40 -0.03
C SER A 74 -8.18 -7.82 0.38
N LEU A 75 -7.55 -8.88 -0.15
CA LEU A 75 -7.76 -10.25 0.33
C LEU A 75 -7.12 -10.50 1.71
N HIS A 76 -6.18 -9.65 2.13
CA HIS A 76 -5.50 -9.78 3.40
C HIS A 76 -6.32 -9.11 4.52
N SER A 77 -6.61 -9.85 5.60
CA SER A 77 -7.47 -9.36 6.71
C SER A 77 -6.94 -8.10 7.39
N ALA A 78 -5.62 -7.91 7.42
CA ALA A 78 -4.98 -6.71 7.97
C ALA A 78 -4.98 -5.48 7.04
N VAL A 79 -5.65 -5.53 5.89
CA VAL A 79 -5.63 -4.44 4.89
C VAL A 79 -7.05 -4.01 4.56
N VAL A 80 -7.29 -2.70 4.57
CA VAL A 80 -8.56 -2.09 4.15
C VAL A 80 -8.27 -1.01 3.12
N ALA A 81 -8.86 -1.14 1.95
CA ALA A 81 -8.65 -0.22 0.83
C ALA A 81 -9.80 0.79 0.70
N ALA A 82 -9.47 2.03 0.37
CA ALA A 82 -10.43 2.99 -0.15
C ALA A 82 -11.00 2.46 -1.49
N GLN A 83 -12.32 2.47 -1.64
CA GLN A 83 -12.99 1.90 -2.81
C GLN A 83 -12.74 2.71 -4.08
N ASN A 84 -12.68 4.04 -3.95
CA ASN A 84 -12.61 4.97 -5.06
C ASN A 84 -11.24 5.68 -5.12
N GLU A 85 -10.88 6.17 -6.31
CA GLU A 85 -9.74 7.08 -6.48
C GLU A 85 -10.10 8.42 -5.83
N VAL A 86 -9.36 8.82 -4.79
CA VAL A 86 -9.74 9.98 -3.97
C VAL A 86 -9.32 11.30 -4.62
N HIS A 87 -8.29 11.27 -5.47
CA HIS A 87 -7.77 12.45 -6.17
C HIS A 87 -7.46 13.62 -5.23
N PHE A 88 -6.95 13.34 -4.02
CA PHE A 88 -6.71 14.38 -3.02
C PHE A 88 -5.48 15.22 -3.36
N PHE A 89 -4.38 14.60 -3.79
CA PHE A 89 -3.12 15.31 -3.97
C PHE A 89 -2.98 15.96 -5.35
N ASP A 90 -3.71 15.48 -6.37
CA ASP A 90 -3.66 15.98 -7.75
C ASP A 90 -4.74 17.02 -8.06
N TRP A 91 -5.96 16.90 -7.52
CA TRP A 91 -7.00 17.91 -7.74
C TRP A 91 -6.92 19.03 -6.71
N GLU A 92 -6.91 20.27 -7.21
CA GLU A 92 -6.79 21.43 -6.33
C GLU A 92 -8.03 21.62 -5.45
N SER A 93 -9.21 21.39 -6.02
CA SER A 93 -10.49 21.45 -5.32
C SER A 93 -10.57 20.47 -4.15
N HIS A 94 -9.92 19.31 -4.23
CA HIS A 94 -9.86 18.34 -3.14
C HIS A 94 -8.78 18.69 -2.13
N PHE A 95 -7.58 19.05 -2.60
CA PHE A 95 -6.47 19.41 -1.72
C PHE A 95 -6.80 20.60 -0.80
N GLN A 96 -7.51 21.61 -1.32
CA GLN A 96 -7.92 22.79 -0.56
C GLN A 96 -8.92 22.47 0.58
N ARG A 97 -9.62 21.33 0.54
CA ARG A 97 -10.53 20.90 1.62
C ARG A 97 -9.78 20.38 2.85
N GLY A 98 -8.47 20.17 2.73
CA GLY A 98 -7.59 19.78 3.83
C GLY A 98 -7.67 18.31 4.21
N LEU A 99 -6.84 17.94 5.18
CA LEU A 99 -6.66 16.54 5.61
C LEU A 99 -7.90 15.95 6.29
N SER A 100 -8.71 16.77 6.96
CA SER A 100 -9.96 16.28 7.57
C SER A 100 -10.93 15.77 6.51
N TRP A 101 -11.00 16.45 5.35
CA TRP A 101 -11.76 15.94 4.22
C TRP A 101 -11.14 14.64 3.69
N TYR A 102 -9.82 14.59 3.51
CA TYR A 102 -9.14 13.39 3.04
C TYR A 102 -9.38 12.18 3.96
N LEU A 103 -9.30 12.38 5.27
CA LEU A 103 -9.60 11.37 6.29
C LEU A 103 -11.04 10.87 6.17
N SER A 104 -12.00 11.76 5.91
CA SER A 104 -13.41 11.38 5.74
C SER A 104 -13.66 10.47 4.53
N GLN A 105 -12.74 10.44 3.55
CA GLN A 105 -12.82 9.55 2.38
C GLN A 105 -12.25 8.16 2.67
N MET A 106 -11.59 7.97 3.81
CA MET A 106 -11.00 6.69 4.17
C MET A 106 -12.07 5.72 4.69
N PRO A 107 -11.92 4.42 4.44
CA PRO A 107 -12.81 3.43 5.04
C PRO A 107 -12.62 3.40 6.56
N TYR A 108 -13.64 2.91 7.25
CA TYR A 108 -13.50 2.53 8.65
C TYR A 108 -12.66 1.26 8.74
N ALA A 109 -11.61 1.30 9.55
CA ALA A 109 -10.69 0.20 9.78
C ALA A 109 -10.50 -0.02 11.29
N PHE A 110 -10.15 -1.25 11.67
CA PHE A 110 -9.69 -1.51 13.03
C PHE A 110 -8.28 -0.90 13.25
N PRO A 111 -7.91 -0.57 14.50
CA PRO A 111 -6.62 0.07 14.79
C PRO A 111 -5.38 -0.70 14.32
N ASP A 112 -5.48 -2.01 14.16
CA ASP A 112 -4.43 -2.93 13.72
C ASP A 112 -4.40 -3.16 12.20
N GLN A 113 -5.37 -2.62 11.46
CA GLN A 113 -5.43 -2.72 10.01
C GLN A 113 -4.71 -1.55 9.32
N LEU A 114 -4.16 -1.84 8.14
CA LEU A 114 -3.53 -0.87 7.26
C LEU A 114 -4.54 -0.33 6.26
N THR A 115 -4.73 0.98 6.28
CA THR A 115 -5.53 1.71 5.30
C THR A 115 -4.70 2.01 4.05
N VAL A 116 -5.27 1.67 2.88
CA VAL A 116 -4.62 1.83 1.57
C VAL A 116 -5.47 2.70 0.66
N GLU A 117 -4.84 3.66 0.00
CA GLU A 117 -5.47 4.50 -1.03
C GLU A 117 -4.80 4.28 -2.39
N LYS A 118 -5.55 4.43 -3.49
CA LYS A 118 -5.04 4.26 -4.86
C LYS A 118 -5.59 5.31 -5.81
N THR A 119 -4.74 6.23 -6.22
CA THR A 119 -5.00 7.17 -7.32
C THR A 119 -3.84 7.13 -8.32
N PRO A 120 -3.99 6.43 -9.47
CA PRO A 120 -2.92 6.24 -10.44
C PRO A 120 -2.45 7.52 -11.15
N ALA A 121 -3.25 8.60 -11.08
CA ALA A 121 -2.89 9.91 -11.64
C ALA A 121 -1.77 10.62 -10.85
N TYR A 122 -1.52 10.18 -9.60
CA TYR A 122 -0.48 10.76 -8.75
C TYR A 122 0.92 10.62 -9.35
N PHE A 123 1.21 9.50 -10.00
CA PHE A 123 2.51 9.22 -10.59
C PHE A 123 2.95 10.27 -11.62
N THR A 124 2.01 10.82 -12.39
CA THR A 124 2.30 11.81 -13.45
C THR A 124 2.13 13.26 -12.98
N SER A 125 1.74 13.49 -11.73
CA SER A 125 1.44 14.83 -11.22
C SER A 125 2.63 15.40 -10.43
N PRO A 126 3.30 16.46 -10.92
CA PRO A 126 4.55 16.95 -10.34
C PRO A 126 4.40 17.51 -8.92
N LYS A 127 3.19 17.96 -8.54
CA LYS A 127 2.90 18.51 -7.22
C LYS A 127 2.67 17.45 -6.14
N VAL A 128 2.37 16.21 -6.53
CA VAL A 128 1.94 15.16 -5.61
C VAL A 128 3.06 14.70 -4.67
N PRO A 129 4.31 14.43 -5.12
CA PRO A 129 5.37 13.95 -4.23
C PRO A 129 5.61 14.86 -3.03
N LYS A 130 5.65 16.19 -3.27
CA LYS A 130 5.83 17.19 -2.20
C LYS A 130 4.66 17.17 -1.22
N ARG A 131 3.42 17.09 -1.71
CA ARG A 131 2.22 17.09 -0.85
C ARG A 131 2.13 15.82 0.01
N ILE A 132 2.45 14.66 -0.57
CA ILE A 132 2.51 13.38 0.18
C ILE A 132 3.57 13.46 1.28
N TYR A 133 4.76 13.95 0.96
CA TYR A 133 5.85 14.13 1.93
C TYR A 133 5.47 15.09 3.07
N GLN A 134 4.76 16.18 2.74
CA GLN A 134 4.26 17.13 3.74
C GLN A 134 3.18 16.54 4.65
N MET A 135 2.36 15.61 4.16
CA MET A 135 1.36 14.92 4.98
C MET A 135 2.02 13.97 5.97
N ASN A 136 2.90 13.09 5.48
CA ASN A 136 3.59 12.11 6.32
C ASN A 136 4.90 11.67 5.64
N PRO A 137 6.07 12.09 6.16
CA PRO A 137 7.35 11.72 5.55
C PRO A 137 7.67 10.22 5.68
N ASN A 138 7.00 9.51 6.60
CA ASN A 138 7.19 8.08 6.83
C ASN A 138 6.22 7.19 6.03
N ILE A 139 5.38 7.78 5.18
CA ILE A 139 4.42 7.02 4.37
C ILE A 139 5.13 6.14 3.35
N LYS A 140 4.56 4.97 3.03
CA LYS A 140 5.13 4.03 2.05
C LYS A 140 4.42 4.18 0.70
N PRO A 141 4.97 4.96 -0.26
CA PRO A 141 4.41 5.02 -1.61
C PRO A 141 4.74 3.74 -2.38
N LEU A 142 3.72 3.15 -3.02
CA LEU A 142 3.87 2.03 -3.94
C LEU A 142 3.62 2.50 -5.38
N ALA A 143 4.55 2.18 -6.27
CA ALA A 143 4.40 2.39 -7.71
C ALA A 143 4.54 1.05 -8.45
N LEU A 144 3.62 0.79 -9.37
CA LEU A 144 3.64 -0.34 -10.28
C LEU A 144 4.03 0.11 -11.68
N PHE A 145 4.92 -0.65 -12.31
CA PHE A 145 5.34 -0.45 -13.69
C PHE A 145 4.98 -1.69 -14.50
N SER A 146 4.26 -1.51 -15.62
CA SER A 146 4.09 -2.59 -16.61
C SER A 146 5.40 -2.77 -17.38
N LYS A 147 5.80 -4.02 -17.64
CA LYS A 147 7.02 -4.36 -18.38
C LYS A 147 6.97 -3.98 -19.88
N HIS A 148 5.81 -3.56 -20.37
CA HIS A 148 5.63 -3.04 -21.73
C HIS A 148 5.01 -1.65 -21.69
N PRO A 149 5.79 -0.57 -21.89
CA PRO A 149 5.20 0.72 -22.21
C PRO A 149 4.49 0.58 -23.56
N ALA A 150 3.18 0.84 -23.60
CA ALA A 150 2.48 1.02 -24.86
C ALA A 150 3.03 2.32 -25.49
N LEU A 151 3.83 2.16 -26.54
CA LEU A 151 4.28 3.24 -27.43
C LEU A 151 3.12 3.71 -28.31
#